data_AF-A0A257MK07-F1
#
_entry.id   AF-A0A257MK07-F1
#
_cell.length_a   1.000
_cell.length_b   1.000
_cell.length_c   1.000
_cell.angle_alpha   90.00
_cell.angle_beta   90.00
_cell.angle_gamma   90.00
#
_symmetry.space_group_name_H-M   'P 1'
#
loop_
_entity.id
_entity.type
_entity.pdbx_description
1 polymer ?
#
loop_
_entity_poly.entity_id
_entity_poly.type
_entity_poly.pdbx_seq_one_letter_code
_entity_poly.pdbx_strand_id
1 'polypeptide(L)' 'AAKSGGVVHYYCIAPEDDLYRDEALIRKAAESLEAGVEVLYRGIVRSYAPRRHNVVIDFRVKKHI' A
#
# COMPACT_ATOMS: atom_id res chain seq x y z
N ALA A 1 -10.21 -1.10 12.33
CA ALA A 1 -9.33 -1.69 11.29
C ALA A 1 -10.18 -2.36 10.21
N ALA A 2 -9.66 -2.52 8.99
CA ALA A 2 -10.36 -3.18 7.90
C ALA A 2 -10.69 -4.64 8.24
N LYS A 3 -11.91 -5.09 7.90
CA LYS A 3 -12.31 -6.50 8.02
C LYS A 3 -11.74 -7.32 6.87
N SER A 4 -11.80 -8.65 6.97
CA SER A 4 -11.47 -9.53 5.84
C SER A 4 -12.28 -9.16 4.59
N GLY A 5 -11.62 -9.10 3.43
CA GLY A 5 -12.18 -8.61 2.17
C GLY A 5 -12.18 -7.09 2.02
N GLY A 6 -11.87 -6.33 3.09
CA GLY A 6 -11.82 -4.88 3.07
C GLY A 6 -10.67 -4.35 2.22
N VAL A 7 -10.93 -3.23 1.53
CA VAL A 7 -9.93 -2.51 0.73
C VAL A 7 -9.41 -1.33 1.55
N VAL A 8 -8.09 -1.15 1.52
CA VAL A 8 -7.39 -0.01 2.13
C VAL A 8 -6.78 0.82 1.01
N HIS A 9 -7.02 2.13 1.05
CA HIS A 9 -6.42 3.12 0.15
C HIS A 9 -5.28 3.82 0.90
N TYR A 10 -4.06 3.35 0.71
CA TYR A 10 -2.89 3.85 1.43
C TYR A 10 -2.19 4.94 0.63
N TYR A 11 -2.04 6.13 1.22
CA TYR A 11 -1.33 7.25 0.61
C TYR A 11 -0.01 7.50 1.33
N CYS A 12 1.07 7.69 0.58
CA CYS A 12 2.34 8.13 1.13
C CYS A 12 3.10 9.06 0.18
N ILE A 13 4.15 9.69 0.71
CA ILE A 13 5.08 10.49 -0.09
C ILE A 13 6.32 9.63 -0.33
N ALA A 14 6.55 9.28 -1.60
CA ALA A 14 7.64 8.41 -2.02
C ALA A 14 8.65 9.18 -2.90
N PRO A 15 9.93 8.80 -2.90
CA PRO A 15 10.89 9.32 -3.88
C PRO A 15 10.58 8.77 -5.28
N GLU A 16 10.91 9.53 -6.32
CA GLU A 16 10.61 9.18 -7.72
C GLU A 16 11.26 7.87 -8.20
N ASP A 17 12.38 7.48 -7.59
CA ASP A 17 13.14 6.27 -7.91
C ASP A 17 12.64 5.01 -7.17
N ASP A 18 11.73 5.16 -6.21
CA ASP A 18 11.22 4.05 -5.40
C ASP A 18 9.79 4.32 -4.89
N LEU A 19 8.87 4.46 -5.85
CA LEU A 19 7.49 4.93 -5.62
C LEU A 19 6.64 4.01 -4.74
N TYR A 20 6.85 2.69 -4.78
CA TYR A 20 5.95 1.70 -4.17
C TYR A 20 6.62 0.81 -3.13
N ARG A 21 7.75 1.25 -2.57
CA ARG A 21 8.52 0.51 -1.55
C ARG A 21 7.68 0.08 -0.34
N ASP A 22 6.68 0.88 0.00
CA ASP A 22 5.83 0.66 1.16
C ASP A 22 4.90 -0.56 0.95
N GLU A 23 4.78 -1.11 -0.27
CA GLU A 23 4.15 -2.43 -0.48
C GLU A 23 4.82 -3.53 0.36
N ALA A 24 6.14 -3.50 0.50
CA ALA A 24 6.86 -4.48 1.32
C ALA A 24 6.52 -4.31 2.82
N LEU A 25 6.36 -3.06 3.27
CA LEU A 25 5.94 -2.76 4.65
C LEU A 25 4.50 -3.22 4.89
N ILE A 26 3.61 -2.99 3.93
CA ILE A 26 2.21 -3.45 3.98
C ILE A 26 2.14 -4.97 4.09
N ARG A 27 2.91 -5.70 3.27
CA ARG A 27 2.96 -7.17 3.32
C ARG A 27 3.48 -7.67 4.67
N LYS A 28 4.60 -7.12 5.14
CA LYS A 28 5.19 -7.48 6.44
C LYS A 28 4.23 -7.20 7.61
N ALA A 29 3.50 -6.07 7.56
CA ALA A 29 2.50 -5.74 8.56
C ALA A 29 1.34 -6.74 8.56
N ALA A 30 0.87 -7.15 7.38
CA ALA A 30 -0.19 -8.13 7.27
C ALA A 30 0.25 -9.52 7.75
N GLU A 31 1.46 -9.96 7.41
CA GLU A 31 2.05 -11.21 7.91
C GLU A 31 2.10 -11.23 9.44
N SER A 32 2.48 -10.12 10.08
CA SER A 32 2.51 -10.00 11.55
C SER A 32 1.13 -10.09 12.21
N LEU A 33 0.06 -9.95 11.42
CA LEU A 33 -1.34 -10.02 11.85
C LEU A 33 -2.04 -11.28 11.34
N GLU A 34 -1.28 -12.25 10.82
CA GLU A 34 -1.82 -13.48 10.21
C GLU A 34 -2.86 -13.17 9.12
N ALA A 35 -2.62 -12.09 8.36
CA ALA A 35 -3.46 -11.63 7.26
C ALA A 35 -2.69 -11.65 5.92
N GLY A 36 -3.41 -11.95 4.85
CA GLY A 36 -2.91 -11.86 3.48
C GLY A 36 -3.20 -10.48 2.87
N VAL A 37 -2.41 -10.07 1.88
CA VAL A 37 -2.64 -8.84 1.13
C VAL A 37 -2.60 -9.10 -0.38
N GLU A 38 -3.60 -8.55 -1.07
CA GLU A 38 -3.67 -8.48 -2.53
C GLU A 38 -3.63 -7.02 -2.97
N VAL A 39 -2.57 -6.62 -3.67
CA VAL A 39 -2.49 -5.28 -4.27
C VAL A 39 -3.45 -5.24 -5.47
N LEU A 40 -4.37 -4.29 -5.45
CA LEU A 40 -5.38 -4.09 -6.49
C LEU A 40 -4.95 -3.01 -7.47
N TYR A 41 -4.36 -1.93 -6.96
CA TYR A 41 -3.94 -0.79 -7.75
C TYR A 41 -2.78 -0.07 -7.07
N ARG A 42 -1.94 0.59 -7.89
CA ARG A 42 -0.93 1.54 -7.42
C ARG A 42 -0.78 2.65 -8.46
N GLY A 43 -0.59 3.87 -7.99
CA GLY A 43 -0.48 5.02 -8.88
C GLY A 43 0.10 6.27 -8.22
N ILE A 44 0.58 7.19 -9.06
CA ILE A 44 0.93 8.54 -8.64
C ILE A 44 -0.34 9.40 -8.66
N VAL A 45 -0.64 10.04 -7.54
CA VAL A 45 -1.77 10.95 -7.40
C VAL A 45 -1.39 12.33 -7.92
N ARG A 46 -0.22 12.83 -7.50
CA ARG A 46 0.35 14.12 -7.94
C ARG A 46 1.84 14.22 -7.60
N SER A 47 2.53 15.15 -8.25
CA SER A 47 3.81 15.64 -7.74
C SER A 47 3.60 16.29 -6.37
N TYR A 48 4.49 16.02 -5.43
CA TYR A 48 4.44 16.55 -4.08
C TYR A 48 5.54 17.59 -3.84
N ALA A 49 6.77 17.27 -4.23
CA ALA A 49 7.94 18.15 -4.17
C ALA A 49 8.98 17.70 -5.24
N PRO A 50 10.09 18.42 -5.47
CA PRO A 50 11.14 17.94 -6.36
C PRO A 50 11.57 16.51 -6.00
N ARG A 51 11.51 15.61 -6.99
CA ARG A 51 11.78 14.17 -6.85
C ARG A 51 10.92 13.42 -5.84
N ARG A 52 9.76 13.97 -5.45
CA ARG A 52 8.83 13.38 -4.48
C ARG A 52 7.42 13.36 -5.05
N HIS A 53 6.77 12.20 -4.96
CA HIS A 53 5.39 12.01 -5.42
C HIS A 53 4.49 11.58 -4.28
N ASN A 54 3.25 12.08 -4.30
CA ASN A 54 2.18 11.48 -3.53
C ASN A 54 1.67 10.27 -4.34
N VAL A 55 1.74 9.09 -3.74
CA VAL A 55 1.32 7.83 -4.35
C VAL A 55 0.18 7.21 -3.56
N VAL A 56 -0.62 6.40 -4.26
CA VAL A 56 -1.64 5.55 -3.66
C VAL A 56 -1.31 4.08 -3.93
N ILE A 57 -1.51 3.24 -2.92
CA ILE A 57 -1.51 1.77 -3.01
C ILE A 57 -2.85 1.29 -2.48
N ASP A 58 -3.68 0.74 -3.36
CA ASP A 58 -4.94 0.11 -2.99
C ASP A 58 -4.73 -1.38 -2.82
N PHE A 59 -5.07 -1.90 -1.66
CA PHE A 59 -4.91 -3.32 -1.38
C PHE A 59 -6.06 -3.90 -0.58
N ARG A 60 -6.36 -5.17 -0.85
CA ARG A 60 -7.37 -5.95 -0.15
C ARG A 60 -6.74 -6.78 0.95
N VAL A 61 -7.30 -6.70 2.14
CA VAL A 61 -6.95 -7.56 3.27
C VAL A 61 -7.67 -8.90 3.13
N LYS A 62 -6.94 -10.00 3.19
CA LYS A 62 -7.46 -11.38 3.15
C LYS A 62 -7.21 -12.04 4.50
N LYS A 63 -8.10 -12.95 4.92
CA LYS A 63 -7.74 -13.87 6.02
C LYS A 63 -6.74 -14.88 5.48
N HIS A 64 -5.75 -15.28 6.28
CA HIS A 64 -5.11 -16.57 6.04
C HIS A 64 -6.18 -17.65 6.23
N ILE A 65 -6.30 -18.52 5.22
CA ILE A 65 -7.13 -19.73 5.26
C ILE A 65 -6.22 -20.86 5.73
#